data_AF-A0A9E8SIW0-F1
#
_entry.id   AF-A0A9E8SIW0-F1
#
_cell.length_a   1.000
_cell.length_b   1.000
_cell.length_c   1.000
_cell.angle_alpha   90.00
_cell.angle_beta   90.00
_cell.angle_gamma   90.00
#
_symmetry.space_group_name_H-M   'P 1'
#
loop_
_entity.id
_entity.type
_entity.pdbx_description
1 polymer ?
#
loop_
_entity_poly.entity_id
_entity_poly.type
_entity_poly.pdbx_seq_one_letter_code
_entity_poly.pdbx_strand_id
1 'polypeptide(L)'
;MELLRFLNTDPFWKAQIAQLHADRYGEISLMTVLGDQRIEFGLAEDYQAKFKKLRTFYEKVLSQDWSRYKKISIKFQNQIVCE
;
A
#
# COMPACT_ATOMS: atom_id res chain seq x y z
N MET A 1 8.09 -13.92 4.27
CA MET A 1 8.81 -13.80 2.98
C MET A 1 7.88 -13.58 1.78
N GLU A 2 6.62 -14.03 1.79
CA GLU A 2 5.73 -13.95 0.62
C GLU A 2 5.33 -12.55 0.19
N LEU A 3 5.03 -11.66 1.15
CA LEU A 3 4.73 -10.24 0.88
C LEU A 3 5.86 -9.54 0.14
N LEU A 4 7.11 -9.68 0.63
CA LEU A 4 8.27 -9.09 -0.02
C LEU A 4 8.50 -9.68 -1.41
N ARG A 5 8.27 -10.99 -1.59
CA ARG A 5 8.32 -11.61 -2.92
C ARG A 5 7.26 -11.00 -3.83
N PHE A 6 6.02 -10.89 -3.37
CA PHE A 6 4.92 -10.28 -4.13
C PHE A 6 5.26 -8.85 -4.59
N LEU A 7 5.75 -8.01 -3.68
CA LEU A 7 6.18 -6.64 -4.00
C LEU A 7 7.30 -6.61 -5.05
N ASN A 8 8.24 -7.56 -4.99
CA ASN A 8 9.37 -7.62 -5.93
C ASN A 8 9.03 -8.25 -7.29
N THR A 9 7.99 -9.08 -7.36
CA THR A 9 7.57 -9.77 -8.60
C THR A 9 6.45 -9.06 -9.33
N ASP A 10 5.62 -8.27 -8.65
CA ASP A 10 4.58 -7.45 -9.27
C ASP A 10 5.20 -6.15 -9.81
N PRO A 11 5.24 -5.92 -11.14
CA PRO A 11 5.90 -4.75 -11.71
C PRO A 11 5.32 -3.42 -11.25
N PHE A 12 4.01 -3.37 -10.99
CA PHE A 12 3.35 -2.16 -10.52
C PHE A 12 3.80 -1.84 -9.09
N TRP A 13 3.68 -2.80 -8.17
CA TRP A 13 4.05 -2.56 -6.77
C TRP A 13 5.55 -2.36 -6.58
N LYS A 14 6.38 -3.04 -7.38
CA LYS A 14 7.83 -2.81 -7.39
C LYS A 14 8.18 -1.37 -7.78
N ALA A 15 7.46 -0.79 -8.72
CA ALA A 15 7.68 0.58 -9.16
C ALA A 15 7.12 1.63 -8.18
N GLN A 16 6.12 1.26 -7.38
CA GLN A 16 5.44 2.19 -6.48
C GLN A 16 5.98 2.18 -5.05
N ILE A 17 6.38 1.02 -4.51
CA ILE A 17 6.80 0.88 -3.12
C ILE A 17 8.31 1.07 -3.01
N ALA A 18 8.72 2.13 -2.32
CA ALA A 18 10.13 2.44 -2.07
C ALA A 18 10.66 1.73 -0.83
N GLN A 19 9.85 1.66 0.23
CA GLN A 19 10.27 1.08 1.51
C GLN A 19 9.11 0.34 2.19
N LEU A 20 9.46 -0.69 2.94
CA LEU A 20 8.56 -1.39 3.86
C LEU A 20 9.16 -1.29 5.26
N HIS A 21 8.35 -0.82 6.21
CA HIS A 21 8.68 -0.79 7.62
C HIS A 21 7.68 -1.64 8.40
N ALA A 22 8.18 -2.58 9.19
CA ALA A 22 7.41 -3.39 10.12
C ALA A 22 7.83 -3.03 11.55
N ASP A 23 6.87 -2.77 12.43
CA ASP A 23 7.16 -2.49 13.83
C ASP A 23 7.21 -3.77 14.70
N ARG A 24 7.43 -3.60 16.01
CA ARG A 24 7.50 -4.70 16.97
C ARG A 24 6.20 -5.51 17.12
N TYR A 25 5.08 -4.99 16.64
CA TYR A 25 3.77 -5.65 16.66
C TYR A 25 3.42 -6.31 15.33
N GLY A 26 4.33 -6.23 14.34
CA GLY A 26 4.09 -6.75 12.99
C GLY A 26 3.21 -5.83 12.14
N GLU A 27 2.94 -4.61 12.59
CA GLU A 27 2.21 -3.61 11.81
C GLU A 27 3.10 -3.10 10.68
N ILE A 28 2.63 -3.24 9.45
CA ILE A 28 3.36 -2.86 8.26
C ILE A 28 2.91 -1.49 7.79
N SER A 29 3.89 -0.70 7.37
CA SER A 29 3.72 0.54 6.65
C SER A 29 4.63 0.58 5.43
N LEU A 30 4.13 1.15 4.35
CA LEU A 30 4.85 1.26 3.09
C LEU A 30 5.04 2.75 2.77
N MET A 31 6.23 3.10 2.30
CA MET A 31 6.49 4.41 1.70
C MET A 31 6.48 4.24 0.19
N THR A 32 5.81 5.15 -0.52
CA THR A 32 5.81 5.12 -1.98
C THR A 32 6.96 5.95 -2.55
N VAL A 33 7.24 5.75 -3.84
CA VAL A 33 8.21 6.58 -4.59
C VAL A 33 7.80 8.05 -4.67
N LEU A 34 6.55 8.40 -4.33
CA LEU A 34 6.07 9.78 -4.24
C LEU A 34 6.58 10.51 -2.98
N GLY A 35 7.38 9.85 -2.14
CA GLY A 35 8.11 10.44 -1.02
C GLY A 35 7.25 10.71 0.22
N ASP A 36 6.24 11.56 0.07
CA ASP A 36 5.40 12.03 1.18
C ASP A 36 4.17 11.16 1.41
N GLN A 37 3.95 10.15 0.58
CA GLN A 37 2.80 9.26 0.70
C GLN A 37 3.15 7.98 1.46
N ARG A 38 2.40 7.76 2.54
CA ARG A 38 2.49 6.59 3.42
C ARG A 38 1.25 5.73 3.30
N ILE A 39 1.47 4.43 3.10
CA ILE A 39 0.42 3.42 3.10
C ILE A 39 0.46 2.66 4.42
N GLU A 40 -0.63 2.76 5.16
CA GLU A 40 -0.86 2.00 6.38
C GLU A 40 -1.46 0.63 6.04
N PHE A 41 -0.62 -0.40 6.04
CA PHE A 41 -0.96 -1.73 5.56
C PHE A 41 -1.58 -2.63 6.64
N GLY A 42 -1.10 -2.48 7.88
CA GLY A 42 -1.50 -3.33 9.00
C GLY A 42 -0.73 -4.65 9.00
N LEU A 43 -1.34 -5.71 9.52
CA LEU A 43 -0.75 -7.05 9.47
C LEU A 43 -0.62 -7.56 8.03
N ALA A 44 0.31 -8.48 7.79
CA ALA A 44 0.58 -9.09 6.48
C ALA A 44 -0.53 -10.04 5.97
N GLU A 45 -1.59 -10.24 6.75
CA GLU A 45 -2.74 -11.05 6.38
C GLU A 45 -3.48 -10.51 5.14
N ASP A 46 -4.01 -11.42 4.33
CA ASP A 46 -4.79 -11.13 3.12
C ASP A 46 -4.14 -10.10 2.19
N TYR A 47 -2.81 -10.09 2.12
CA TYR A 47 -2.07 -9.02 1.44
C TYR A 47 -2.49 -8.84 -0.02
N GLN A 48 -2.81 -9.94 -0.72
CA GLN A 48 -3.28 -9.90 -2.10
C GLN A 48 -4.60 -9.13 -2.23
N ALA A 49 -5.55 -9.33 -1.30
CA ALA A 49 -6.83 -8.62 -1.30
C ALA A 49 -6.63 -7.12 -0.99
N LYS A 50 -5.76 -6.81 -0.01
CA LYS A 50 -5.41 -5.43 0.34
C LYS A 50 -4.80 -4.69 -0.86
N PHE A 51 -3.84 -5.29 -1.55
CA PHE A 51 -3.23 -4.70 -2.76
C PHE A 51 -4.20 -4.62 -3.94
N LYS A 52 -5.08 -5.62 -4.15
CA LYS A 52 -6.09 -5.55 -5.21
C LYS A 52 -7.03 -4.36 -5.02
N LYS A 53 -7.47 -4.12 -3.78
CA LYS A 53 -8.31 -2.97 -3.42
C LYS A 53 -7.55 -1.65 -3.60
N LEU A 54 -6.30 -1.58 -3.13
CA LEU A 54 -5.45 -0.39 -3.29
C LEU A 54 -5.18 -0.08 -4.78
N ARG A 55 -4.93 -1.09 -5.61
CA ARG A 55 -4.75 -0.91 -7.06
C ARG A 55 -6.01 -0.33 -7.70
N THR A 56 -7.17 -0.88 -7.34
CA THR A 56 -8.46 -0.36 -7.82
C THR A 56 -8.66 1.10 -7.41
N PHE A 57 -8.23 1.48 -6.21
CA PHE A 57 -8.27 2.86 -5.74
C PHE A 57 -7.35 3.78 -6.53
N TYR A 58 -6.12 3.34 -6.83
CA TYR A 58 -5.17 4.09 -7.66
C TYR A 58 -5.72 4.31 -9.07
N GLU A 59 -6.26 3.25 -9.68
CA GLU A 59 -6.77 3.27 -11.05
C GLU A 59 -8.08 4.04 -11.21
N LYS A 60 -8.96 4.04 -10.19
CA LYS A 60 -10.32 4.62 -10.31
C LYS A 60 -10.50 5.95 -9.60
N VAL A 61 -9.83 6.17 -8.47
CA VAL A 61 -10.05 7.36 -7.62
C VAL A 61 -8.88 8.33 -7.73
N LEU A 62 -7.65 7.80 -7.74
CA LEU A 62 -6.45 8.62 -7.89
C LEU A 62 -5.97 8.75 -9.33
N SER A 63 -6.73 8.32 -10.33
CA SER A 63 -6.25 8.18 -11.72
C SER A 63 -5.52 9.40 -12.31
N GLN A 64 -5.83 10.62 -11.86
CA GLN A 64 -5.21 11.86 -12.32
C GLN A 64 -4.14 12.43 -11.38
N ASP A 65 -4.17 12.09 -10.09
CA ASP A 65 -3.25 12.62 -9.09
C ASP A 65 -3.03 11.58 -7.98
N TRP A 66 -1.89 10.89 -8.05
CA TRP A 66 -1.52 9.86 -7.09
C TRP A 66 -0.99 10.45 -5.79
N SER A 67 -0.65 11.74 -5.78
CA SER A 67 -0.11 12.47 -4.63
C SER A 67 -1.18 13.13 -3.75
N ARG A 68 -2.46 13.06 -4.18
CA ARG A 68 -3.61 13.70 -3.52
C ARG A 68 -3.70 13.44 -2.01
N TYR A 69 -3.33 12.24 -1.57
CA TYR A 69 -3.36 11.86 -0.16
C TYR A 69 -1.96 11.52 0.32
N LYS A 70 -1.58 12.11 1.47
CA LYS A 70 -0.33 11.80 2.16
C LYS A 70 -0.43 10.50 2.93
N LYS A 71 -1.64 10.11 3.33
CA LYS A 71 -1.86 8.86 4.06
C LYS A 71 -2.99 8.06 3.44
N ILE A 72 -2.73 6.77 3.20
CA ILE A 72 -3.74 5.81 2.72
C ILE A 72 -3.72 4.59 3.63
N SER A 73 -4.81 4.34 4.35
CA SER A 73 -4.96 3.19 5.23
C SER A 73 -5.78 2.09 4.56
N ILE A 74 -5.19 0.91 4.43
CA ILE A 74 -5.82 -0.30 3.87
C ILE A 74 -5.91 -1.44 4.88
N LYS A 75 -5.70 -1.14 6.17
CA LYS A 75 -5.74 -2.11 7.28
C LYS A 75 -7.07 -2.85 7.39
N PHE A 76 -8.16 -2.18 7.06
CA PHE A 76 -9.51 -2.68 7.21
C PHE A 76 -9.99 -3.39 5.94
N GLN A 77 -10.72 -4.51 6.06
CA GLN A 77 -11.13 -5.30 4.88
C GLN A 77 -11.89 -4.47 3.83
N ASN A 78 -12.95 -3.75 4.23
CA ASN A 78 -13.92 -3.18 3.29
C ASN A 78 -13.83 -1.66 3.09
N GLN A 79 -12.80 -1.02 3.62
CA GLN A 79 -12.65 0.42 3.53
C GLN A 79 -11.22 0.84 3.21
N ILE A 80 -11.09 1.99 2.58
CA ILE A 80 -9.85 2.76 2.47
C ILE A 80 -10.10 4.08 3.17
N VAL A 81 -9.21 4.47 4.07
CA VAL A 81 -9.27 5.75 4.77
C VAL A 81 -8.10 6.59 4.30
N CYS A 82 -8.35 7.84 3.90
CA CYS A 82 -7.33 8.73 3.36
C CYS A 82 -7.24 10.03 4.16
N GLU A 83 -6.03 10.59 4.21
CA GLU A 83 -5.71 11.92 4.73
C GLU A 83 -4.86 12.68 3.71
#